data_AF-A0A812WED3-F1
#
_entry.id   AF-A0A812WED3-F1
#
_cell.length_a   1.000
_cell.length_b   1.000
_cell.length_c   1.000
_cell.angle_alpha   90.00
_cell.angle_beta   90.00
_cell.angle_gamma   90.00
#
_symmetry.space_group_name_H-M   'P 1'
#
loop_
_entity.id
_entity.type
_entity.pdbx_description
1 polymer ?
#
loop_
_entity_poly.entity_id
_entity_poly.type
_entity_poly.pdbx_seq_one_letter_code
_entity_poly.pdbx_strand_id
1 'polypeptide(L)'
;YTWDAWRCWELFIRHRSDRSQSSSPSNRRRPNLQRRSRLDVGLPKAEEVQASAGELPSCSGPSSPQSSVVLSDSGGVSPESEASTPGSPRRRRRGSAKLELSQVLKLSDEVALDLDMDHIYLALVPFLWGQIFIGLPAWANMLFGAKDTPGALRFGFWQLLYRLGYPEPLAKDPRKTCAELLLETSLAIYFQEQRVGGDGRKLAHFKIPSVPHLTGEDFCTIQHEDLSLELDLGERLLCTASYGDQQIRPDETMVLLNLAVSIMLHPMLHAFANWSTTPESPNAYTRRNSIVTVLFNYYGIKAFAHWCDFLCYLGLGKVSGQTFATMVRSGMRQHVPPHAQVSLLMPHSRLVNFTVCVRSYFLRKFQKYQGQFPGIDGEALFLATVLHPLEHFNLVTLQSAYDMVCANPAFEGDLQLVRSAIIITSDKLWLSHLLYDFSFRSSSHELFKETYEHAVLIDEELANEMECCVMR
;
A
#
# COMPACT_ATOMS: atom_id res chain seq x y z
N TYR A 1 35.26 -2.76 -19.19
CA TYR A 1 34.50 -4.02 -19.21
C TYR A 1 35.44 -5.14 -18.79
N THR A 2 35.43 -5.51 -17.51
CA THR A 2 36.39 -6.45 -16.92
C THR A 2 35.88 -7.89 -16.98
N TRP A 3 36.81 -8.84 -16.92
CA TRP A 3 36.59 -10.28 -17.00
C TRP A 3 35.61 -10.81 -15.94
N ASP A 4 35.43 -10.10 -14.82
CA ASP A 4 34.50 -10.45 -13.74
C ASP A 4 33.02 -10.25 -14.10
N ALA A 5 32.70 -9.33 -15.03
CA ALA A 5 31.34 -9.18 -15.55
C ALA A 5 30.88 -10.43 -16.34
N TRP A 6 31.83 -11.19 -16.88
CA TRP A 6 31.57 -12.45 -17.59
C TRP A 6 31.30 -13.62 -16.63
N ARG A 7 31.92 -13.66 -15.45
CA ARG A 7 31.64 -14.67 -14.42
C ARG A 7 30.22 -14.55 -13.85
N CYS A 8 29.71 -13.33 -13.70
CA CYS A 8 28.31 -13.11 -13.34
C CYS A 8 27.35 -13.66 -14.42
N TRP A 9 27.71 -13.55 -15.69
CA TRP A 9 26.97 -14.18 -16.81
C TRP A 9 27.09 -15.70 -16.82
N GLU A 10 28.26 -16.26 -16.53
CA GLU A 10 28.46 -17.72 -16.47
C GLU A 10 27.70 -18.35 -15.30
N LEU A 11 27.65 -17.68 -14.14
CA LEU A 11 26.79 -18.07 -13.01
C LEU A 11 25.30 -17.96 -13.36
N PHE A 12 24.91 -16.91 -14.10
CA PHE A 12 23.55 -16.74 -14.60
C PHE A 12 23.14 -17.85 -15.59
N ILE A 13 24.06 -18.34 -16.41
CA ILE A 13 23.84 -19.46 -17.35
C ILE A 13 23.83 -20.81 -16.62
N ARG A 14 24.75 -21.05 -15.66
CA ARG A 14 24.80 -22.30 -14.89
C ARG A 14 23.61 -22.49 -13.95
N HIS A 15 23.06 -21.41 -13.37
CA HIS A 15 21.80 -21.50 -12.62
C HIS A 15 20.57 -21.78 -13.51
N ARG A 16 20.69 -21.61 -14.83
CA ARG A 16 19.65 -21.95 -15.79
C ARG A 16 19.71 -23.42 -16.23
N SER A 17 20.89 -24.06 -16.25
CA SER A 17 21.04 -25.45 -16.69
C SER A 17 20.45 -26.46 -15.69
N ASP A 18 20.49 -26.19 -14.38
CA ASP A 18 19.84 -27.04 -13.37
C ASP A 18 18.32 -26.86 -13.29
N ARG A 19 17.76 -25.93 -14.07
CA ARG A 19 16.31 -25.69 -14.16
C ARG A 19 15.65 -26.35 -15.38
N SER A 20 16.34 -27.28 -16.04
CA SER A 20 15.75 -28.09 -17.12
C SER A 20 14.77 -29.17 -16.62
N GLN A 21 14.21 -29.04 -15.41
CA GLN A 21 12.93 -29.68 -15.12
C GLN A 21 11.85 -28.94 -15.90
N SER A 22 11.54 -29.49 -17.07
CA SER A 22 10.55 -29.04 -18.05
C SER A 22 9.09 -29.15 -17.56
N SER A 23 8.83 -28.90 -16.28
CA SER A 23 7.50 -29.09 -15.69
C SER A 23 7.25 -28.16 -14.49
N SER A 24 7.50 -26.85 -14.63
CA SER A 24 6.78 -25.90 -13.79
C SER A 24 5.33 -25.79 -14.31
N PRO A 25 4.31 -26.22 -13.54
CA PRO A 25 2.92 -26.18 -13.96
C PRO A 25 2.38 -24.76 -14.16
N SER A 26 3.05 -23.73 -13.61
CA SER A 26 2.54 -22.35 -13.56
C SER A 26 2.38 -21.70 -14.93
N ASN A 27 3.15 -22.14 -15.94
CA ASN A 27 3.15 -21.52 -17.27
C ASN A 27 2.28 -22.22 -18.31
N ARG A 28 1.86 -23.47 -18.09
CA ARG A 28 1.25 -24.27 -19.18
C ARG A 28 -0.24 -24.44 -19.12
N ARG A 29 -0.89 -24.01 -18.04
CA ARG A 29 -2.34 -23.90 -17.87
C ARG A 29 -2.53 -23.31 -16.48
N ARG A 30 -3.37 -22.28 -16.32
CA ARG A 30 -4.03 -22.07 -15.02
C ARG A 30 -4.54 -23.45 -14.57
N PRO A 31 -4.32 -23.89 -13.32
CA PRO A 31 -4.71 -25.23 -12.89
C PRO A 31 -6.15 -25.53 -13.34
N ASN A 32 -6.39 -26.73 -13.88
CA ASN A 32 -7.71 -27.11 -14.39
C ASN A 32 -8.77 -26.74 -13.34
N LEU A 33 -9.58 -25.73 -13.70
CA LEU A 33 -10.54 -25.08 -12.85
C LEU A 33 -11.51 -26.13 -12.32
N GLN A 34 -11.52 -26.39 -11.01
CA GLN A 34 -12.63 -27.10 -10.40
C GLN A 34 -13.83 -26.15 -10.38
N ARG A 35 -14.66 -26.26 -11.43
CA ARG A 35 -16.00 -25.67 -11.43
C ARG A 35 -16.76 -26.31 -10.26
N ARG A 36 -17.05 -25.57 -9.19
CA ARG A 36 -18.08 -26.01 -8.24
C ARG A 36 -19.35 -26.24 -9.04
N SER A 37 -19.94 -27.43 -8.92
CA SER A 37 -21.22 -27.77 -9.53
C SER A 37 -22.23 -26.67 -9.17
N ARG A 38 -22.70 -25.93 -10.17
CA ARG A 38 -23.78 -24.96 -10.00
C ARG A 38 -24.99 -25.72 -9.45
N LEU A 39 -25.43 -25.36 -8.25
CA LEU A 39 -26.84 -25.46 -7.89
C LEU A 39 -27.56 -24.43 -8.77
N ASP A 40 -28.43 -24.93 -9.65
CA ASP A 40 -29.35 -24.10 -10.43
C ASP A 40 -30.29 -23.36 -9.48
N VAL A 41 -29.92 -22.11 -9.16
CA VAL A 41 -30.84 -21.13 -8.58
C VAL A 41 -31.19 -20.17 -9.71
N GLY A 42 -32.42 -20.27 -10.19
CA GLY A 42 -32.93 -19.45 -11.28
C GLY A 42 -32.76 -17.95 -10.98
N LEU A 43 -32.09 -17.26 -11.90
CA LEU A 43 -31.99 -15.79 -11.89
C LEU A 43 -33.32 -15.19 -12.38
N PRO A 44 -33.90 -14.21 -11.69
CA PRO A 44 -35.00 -13.43 -12.23
C PRO A 44 -34.51 -12.54 -13.39
N LYS A 45 -35.39 -12.33 -14.37
CA LYS A 45 -35.15 -11.46 -15.53
C LYS A 45 -34.90 -10.02 -15.08
N ALA A 46 -33.90 -9.38 -15.68
CA ALA A 46 -33.60 -7.98 -15.47
C ALA A 46 -34.74 -7.10 -16.01
N GLU A 47 -35.35 -6.31 -15.13
CA GLU A 47 -36.15 -5.14 -15.52
C GLU A 47 -35.22 -3.94 -15.74
N GLU A 48 -35.45 -3.22 -16.84
CA GLU A 48 -34.82 -1.95 -17.15
C GLU A 48 -35.15 -0.92 -16.06
N VAL A 49 -34.16 -0.54 -15.26
CA VAL A 49 -34.26 0.61 -14.36
C VAL A 49 -33.86 1.86 -15.15
N GLN A 50 -34.84 2.72 -15.43
CA GLN A 50 -34.62 4.08 -15.94
C GLN A 50 -33.79 4.88 -14.93
N ALA A 51 -32.65 5.40 -15.38
CA ALA A 51 -31.80 6.29 -14.61
C ALA A 51 -32.48 7.65 -14.43
N SER A 52 -32.88 7.95 -13.19
CA SER A 52 -33.21 9.31 -12.75
C SER A 52 -31.92 9.96 -12.21
N ALA A 53 -31.62 11.16 -12.69
CA ALA A 53 -30.48 11.97 -12.25
C ALA A 53 -30.72 12.45 -10.82
N GLY A 54 -30.14 11.75 -9.84
CA GLY A 54 -30.10 12.17 -8.44
C GLY A 54 -28.87 13.06 -8.18
N GLU A 55 -29.11 14.24 -7.60
CA GLU A 55 -28.09 15.16 -7.10
C GLU A 55 -27.19 14.48 -6.06
N LEU A 56 -25.87 14.65 -6.20
CA LEU A 56 -24.86 14.14 -5.27
C LEU A 56 -24.93 14.91 -3.93
N PRO A 57 -24.75 14.24 -2.79
CA PRO A 57 -24.66 14.93 -1.51
C PRO A 57 -23.35 15.72 -1.41
N SER A 58 -23.47 17.03 -1.21
CA SER A 58 -22.37 17.95 -0.89
C SER A 58 -21.68 17.54 0.41
N CYS A 59 -20.44 17.08 0.32
CA CYS A 59 -19.53 16.91 1.47
C CYS A 59 -18.87 18.26 1.79
N SER A 60 -19.45 19.03 2.70
CA SER A 60 -18.78 20.20 3.29
C SER A 60 -17.96 19.76 4.50
N GLY A 61 -16.64 19.90 4.39
CA GLY A 61 -15.72 19.73 5.52
C GLY A 61 -15.87 20.84 6.58
N PRO A 62 -15.41 20.62 7.82
CA PRO A 62 -15.51 21.60 8.87
C PRO A 62 -14.46 22.71 8.69
N SER A 63 -14.93 23.95 8.59
CA SER A 63 -14.11 25.15 8.69
C SER A 63 -13.63 25.37 10.13
N SER A 64 -12.33 25.57 10.29
CA SER A 64 -11.62 25.90 11.53
C SER A 64 -12.19 27.18 12.20
N PRO A 65 -12.30 27.26 13.54
CA PRO A 65 -12.67 28.50 14.20
C PRO A 65 -11.44 29.37 14.45
N GLN A 66 -11.44 30.57 13.89
CA GLN A 66 -10.60 31.66 14.37
C GLN A 66 -11.21 32.23 15.66
N SER A 67 -10.41 32.28 16.71
CA SER A 67 -10.74 32.97 17.96
C SER A 67 -10.57 34.48 17.81
N SER A 68 -11.58 35.25 18.18
CA SER A 68 -11.38 36.63 18.64
C SER A 68 -12.31 36.91 19.82
N VAL A 69 -11.67 37.17 20.95
CA VAL A 69 -12.23 37.65 22.21
C VAL A 69 -12.69 39.10 22.03
N VAL A 70 -13.95 39.41 22.36
CA VAL A 70 -14.37 40.74 22.87
C VAL A 70 -15.52 40.55 23.87
N LEU A 71 -15.31 41.11 25.07
CA LEU A 71 -16.25 41.26 26.17
C LEU A 71 -17.31 42.33 25.85
N SER A 72 -18.57 42.10 26.26
CA SER A 72 -19.35 43.14 26.95
C SER A 72 -20.66 42.62 27.53
N ASP A 73 -20.90 43.14 28.72
CA ASP A 73 -21.89 42.87 29.74
C ASP A 73 -23.32 43.39 29.44
N SER A 74 -24.19 43.10 30.41
CA SER A 74 -25.43 43.79 30.80
C SER A 74 -26.78 43.18 30.39
N GLY A 75 -27.57 42.93 31.44
CA GLY A 75 -28.89 42.29 31.41
C GLY A 75 -30.07 43.23 31.19
N GLY A 76 -31.28 42.67 31.30
CA GLY A 76 -32.52 43.41 31.14
C GLY A 76 -33.75 42.52 31.39
N VAL A 77 -34.61 42.99 32.27
CA VAL A 77 -35.75 42.35 32.96
C VAL A 77 -37.08 42.40 32.16
N SER A 78 -37.88 41.32 32.25
CA SER A 78 -39.37 41.19 32.20
C SER A 78 -40.17 41.47 30.89
N PRO A 79 -41.52 41.27 30.87
CA PRO A 79 -42.27 40.00 30.95
C PRO A 79 -43.37 39.86 29.86
N GLU A 80 -44.14 38.76 29.90
CA GLU A 80 -45.52 38.54 29.40
C GLU A 80 -45.98 39.17 28.05
N SER A 81 -46.42 38.32 27.11
CA SER A 81 -47.79 38.39 26.56
C SER A 81 -48.12 37.23 25.63
N GLU A 82 -49.38 36.82 25.71
CA GLU A 82 -50.09 35.88 24.86
C GLU A 82 -50.18 36.38 23.41
N ALA A 83 -50.08 35.48 22.43
CA ALA A 83 -51.07 35.35 21.34
C ALA A 83 -50.69 34.24 20.34
N SER A 84 -51.73 33.55 19.94
CA SER A 84 -51.91 32.57 18.87
C SER A 84 -51.32 32.95 17.50
N THR A 85 -50.71 31.99 16.79
CA THR A 85 -51.05 31.60 15.38
C THR A 85 -50.19 30.40 14.89
N PRO A 86 -50.61 29.71 13.80
CA PRO A 86 -50.38 28.30 13.54
C PRO A 86 -49.21 28.02 12.59
N GLY A 87 -48.80 26.76 12.54
CA GLY A 87 -48.01 26.22 11.44
C GLY A 87 -46.75 25.53 11.92
N SER A 88 -46.86 24.29 12.40
CA SER A 88 -45.68 23.46 12.61
C SER A 88 -44.97 23.28 11.26
N PRO A 89 -43.69 23.67 11.11
CA PRO A 89 -42.94 23.33 9.92
C PRO A 89 -42.79 21.81 9.87
N ARG A 90 -43.20 21.22 8.74
CA ARG A 90 -42.98 19.83 8.38
C ARG A 90 -41.56 19.42 8.80
N ARG A 91 -41.50 18.59 9.82
CA ARG A 91 -40.31 17.89 10.30
C ARG A 91 -39.73 17.14 9.10
N ARG A 92 -38.77 17.76 8.41
CA ARG A 92 -37.94 17.10 7.39
C ARG A 92 -37.22 15.97 8.11
N ARG A 93 -37.77 14.75 7.98
CA ARG A 93 -37.05 13.52 8.24
C ARG A 93 -35.77 13.61 7.41
N ARG A 94 -34.63 13.86 8.07
CA ARG A 94 -33.32 13.47 7.55
C ARG A 94 -33.44 11.98 7.30
N GLY A 95 -33.68 11.60 6.05
CA GLY A 95 -33.44 10.25 5.60
C GLY A 95 -31.95 10.04 5.81
N SER A 96 -31.59 9.27 6.85
CA SER A 96 -30.31 8.59 6.84
C SER A 96 -30.37 7.71 5.60
N ALA A 97 -29.72 8.11 4.52
CA ALA A 97 -29.38 7.19 3.45
C ALA A 97 -28.48 6.15 4.13
N LYS A 98 -29.09 5.05 4.59
CA LYS A 98 -28.37 3.81 4.73
C LYS A 98 -27.82 3.58 3.32
N LEU A 99 -26.53 3.79 3.14
CA LEU A 99 -25.82 3.10 2.07
C LEU A 99 -26.17 1.64 2.31
N GLU A 100 -27.10 1.11 1.53
CA GLU A 100 -27.20 -0.33 1.36
C GLU A 100 -25.82 -0.74 0.88
N LEU A 101 -25.04 -1.30 1.81
CA LEU A 101 -23.75 -1.89 1.52
C LEU A 101 -24.05 -2.91 0.43
N SER A 102 -23.72 -2.54 -0.80
CA SER A 102 -23.91 -3.32 -2.01
C SER A 102 -23.51 -4.75 -1.71
N GLN A 103 -24.37 -5.71 -2.09
CA GLN A 103 -23.98 -7.11 -2.20
C GLN A 103 -22.54 -7.16 -2.72
N VAL A 104 -21.63 -7.70 -1.92
CA VAL A 104 -20.20 -7.74 -2.26
C VAL A 104 -20.11 -8.49 -3.58
N LEU A 105 -19.91 -7.74 -4.67
CA LEU A 105 -19.81 -8.28 -6.02
C LEU A 105 -18.54 -9.11 -6.07
N LYS A 106 -18.69 -10.42 -5.88
CA LYS A 106 -17.60 -11.38 -6.07
C LYS A 106 -17.35 -11.51 -7.58
N LEU A 107 -16.29 -10.88 -8.07
CA LEU A 107 -15.98 -10.81 -9.52
C LEU A 107 -15.36 -12.10 -10.08
N SER A 108 -14.85 -12.98 -9.21
CA SER A 108 -14.22 -14.25 -9.60
C SER A 108 -14.52 -15.36 -8.60
N ASP A 109 -14.64 -16.59 -9.10
CA ASP A 109 -14.71 -17.81 -8.28
C ASP A 109 -13.34 -18.48 -8.08
N GLU A 110 -12.30 -17.95 -8.72
CA GLU A 110 -10.93 -18.48 -8.62
C GLU A 110 -10.30 -18.14 -7.26
N VAL A 111 -9.47 -19.05 -6.73
CA VAL A 111 -8.77 -18.90 -5.44
C VAL A 111 -7.32 -19.32 -5.64
N ALA A 112 -6.38 -18.50 -5.16
CA ALA A 112 -4.96 -18.83 -5.12
C ALA A 112 -4.69 -19.82 -3.96
N LEU A 113 -3.90 -20.86 -4.21
CA LEU A 113 -3.45 -21.78 -3.15
C LEU A 113 -2.31 -21.17 -2.31
N ASP A 114 -1.42 -20.44 -2.98
CA ASP A 114 -0.27 -19.77 -2.38
C ASP A 114 -0.05 -18.41 -3.07
N LEU A 115 0.54 -17.46 -2.33
CA LEU A 115 1.00 -16.19 -2.88
C LEU A 115 2.43 -16.33 -3.43
N ASP A 116 2.62 -15.93 -4.68
CA ASP A 116 3.93 -15.94 -5.35
C ASP A 116 4.06 -14.71 -6.26
N MET A 117 5.11 -13.92 -6.07
CA MET A 117 5.39 -12.74 -6.91
C MET A 117 6.09 -13.09 -8.24
N ASP A 118 6.82 -14.21 -8.34
CA ASP A 118 7.78 -14.48 -9.44
C ASP A 118 7.39 -15.73 -10.25
N HIS A 119 6.10 -15.89 -10.55
CA HIS A 119 5.56 -17.07 -11.26
C HIS A 119 5.10 -16.81 -12.70
N ILE A 120 5.04 -15.54 -13.13
CA ILE A 120 4.64 -15.14 -14.49
C ILE A 120 5.89 -14.88 -15.31
N TYR A 121 6.01 -15.57 -16.45
CA TYR A 121 7.21 -15.53 -17.25
C TYR A 121 6.98 -14.67 -18.49
N LEU A 122 7.98 -13.84 -18.80
CA LEU A 122 8.01 -13.02 -20.00
C LEU A 122 8.85 -13.70 -21.08
N ALA A 123 8.43 -13.54 -22.33
CA ALA A 123 9.31 -13.84 -23.47
C ALA A 123 10.56 -12.92 -23.44
N LEU A 124 11.63 -13.37 -24.09
CA LEU A 124 12.93 -12.68 -24.03
C LEU A 124 12.84 -11.21 -24.47
N VAL A 125 12.11 -10.92 -25.54
CA VAL A 125 12.02 -9.55 -26.09
C VAL A 125 11.28 -8.60 -25.13
N PRO A 126 10.04 -8.91 -24.66
CA PRO A 126 9.39 -8.13 -23.61
C PRO A 126 10.22 -7.95 -22.33
N PHE A 127 10.94 -9.00 -21.92
CA PHE A 127 11.81 -8.95 -20.75
C PHE A 127 12.96 -7.96 -20.95
N LEU A 128 13.69 -8.07 -22.07
CA LEU A 128 14.79 -7.16 -22.40
C LEU A 128 14.30 -5.71 -22.55
N TRP A 129 13.12 -5.52 -23.17
CA TRP A 129 12.50 -4.20 -23.25
C TRP A 129 12.33 -3.60 -21.86
N GLY A 130 11.68 -4.30 -20.93
CA GLY A 130 11.44 -3.71 -19.62
C GLY A 130 12.70 -3.64 -18.74
N GLN A 131 13.72 -4.48 -18.93
CA GLN A 131 15.04 -4.25 -18.31
C GLN A 131 15.65 -2.90 -18.73
N ILE A 132 15.52 -2.52 -20.00
CA ILE A 132 16.06 -1.26 -20.51
C ILE A 132 15.19 -0.08 -20.07
N PHE A 133 13.87 -0.16 -20.30
CA PHE A 133 12.97 0.98 -20.15
C PHE A 133 12.43 1.17 -18.73
N ILE A 134 12.51 0.15 -17.88
CA ILE A 134 12.06 0.20 -16.48
C ILE A 134 13.23 -0.05 -15.54
N GLY A 135 14.04 -1.07 -15.83
CA GLY A 135 15.20 -1.42 -15.02
C GLY A 135 16.23 -0.29 -14.91
N LEU A 136 16.65 0.30 -16.03
CA LEU A 136 17.62 1.41 -15.99
C LEU A 136 17.09 2.64 -15.21
N PRO A 137 15.86 3.12 -15.43
CA PRO A 137 15.25 4.11 -14.56
C PRO A 137 15.22 3.72 -13.08
N ALA A 138 14.84 2.47 -12.75
CA ALA A 138 14.83 1.98 -11.37
C ALA A 138 16.22 2.01 -10.73
N TRP A 139 17.26 1.59 -11.45
CA TRP A 139 18.65 1.68 -10.99
C TRP A 139 19.11 3.11 -10.79
N ALA A 140 18.75 4.03 -11.70
CA ALA A 140 19.06 5.44 -11.54
C ALA A 140 18.35 6.03 -10.31
N ASN A 141 17.07 5.70 -10.11
CA ASN A 141 16.30 6.14 -8.95
C ASN A 141 16.90 5.62 -7.65
N MET A 142 17.32 4.35 -7.63
CA MET A 142 18.01 3.76 -6.49
C MET A 142 19.29 4.51 -6.13
N LEU A 143 20.09 4.90 -7.13
CA LEU A 143 21.38 5.56 -6.89
C LEU A 143 21.22 7.05 -6.50
N PHE A 144 20.37 7.77 -7.23
CA PHE A 144 20.27 9.23 -7.17
C PHE A 144 19.05 9.75 -6.39
N GLY A 145 18.10 8.88 -6.10
CA GLY A 145 16.83 9.23 -5.47
C GLY A 145 15.84 9.85 -6.46
N ALA A 146 14.72 10.27 -5.90
CA ALA A 146 13.69 11.04 -6.58
C ALA A 146 13.31 12.27 -5.74
N LYS A 147 12.06 12.70 -5.83
CA LYS A 147 11.57 13.91 -5.16
C LYS A 147 11.60 13.76 -3.63
N ASP A 148 11.09 12.64 -3.14
CA ASP A 148 10.82 12.35 -1.74
C ASP A 148 11.78 11.28 -1.18
N THR A 149 12.63 10.67 -2.03
CA THR A 149 13.67 9.71 -1.62
C THR A 149 15.08 10.23 -1.95
N PRO A 150 16.06 10.05 -1.05
CA PRO A 150 17.41 10.58 -1.28
C PRO A 150 18.26 9.77 -2.26
N GLY A 151 17.97 8.49 -2.46
CA GLY A 151 18.86 7.56 -3.16
C GLY A 151 20.09 7.17 -2.35
N ALA A 152 20.74 6.08 -2.76
CA ALA A 152 21.84 5.45 -2.05
C ALA A 152 23.08 6.36 -1.92
N LEU A 153 23.41 7.13 -2.98
CA LEU A 153 24.59 8.00 -2.97
C LEU A 153 24.44 9.16 -1.98
N ARG A 154 23.30 9.87 -2.02
CA ARG A 154 23.03 10.97 -1.11
C ARG A 154 22.92 10.48 0.33
N PHE A 155 22.24 9.35 0.54
CA PHE A 155 22.13 8.75 1.88
C PHE A 155 23.50 8.35 2.43
N GLY A 156 24.32 7.67 1.63
CA GLY A 156 25.68 7.28 2.01
C GLY A 156 26.57 8.48 2.33
N PHE A 157 26.47 9.56 1.56
CA PHE A 157 27.17 10.82 1.85
C PHE A 157 26.74 11.41 3.19
N TRP A 158 25.45 11.45 3.50
CA TRP A 158 24.96 11.92 4.79
C TRP A 158 25.41 11.04 5.96
N GLN A 159 25.39 9.71 5.80
CA GLN A 159 25.93 8.79 6.79
C GLN A 159 27.42 9.05 7.07
N LEU A 160 28.20 9.39 6.04
CA LEU A 160 29.60 9.81 6.21
C LEU A 160 29.69 11.12 7.01
N LEU A 161 28.87 12.12 6.70
CA LEU A 161 28.86 13.39 7.44
C LEU A 161 28.53 13.18 8.92
N TYR A 162 27.56 12.33 9.26
CA TYR A 162 27.23 12.02 10.66
C TYR A 162 28.41 11.34 11.38
N ARG A 163 29.10 10.41 10.72
CA ARG A 163 30.34 9.81 11.26
C ARG A 163 31.46 10.84 11.49
N LEU A 164 31.44 11.94 10.74
CA LEU A 164 32.36 13.07 10.92
C LEU A 164 31.88 14.12 11.94
N GLY A 165 30.75 13.87 12.63
CA GLY A 165 30.24 14.72 13.68
C GLY A 165 29.29 15.83 13.22
N TYR A 166 28.81 15.80 11.98
CA TYR A 166 27.70 16.67 11.56
C TYR A 166 26.42 16.28 12.31
N PRO A 167 25.55 17.26 12.66
CA PRO A 167 24.34 16.99 13.42
C PRO A 167 23.39 16.08 12.64
N GLU A 168 22.82 15.12 13.33
CA GLU A 168 21.75 14.26 12.81
C GLU A 168 20.49 15.08 12.48
N PRO A 169 19.69 14.64 11.50
CA PRO A 169 18.42 15.29 11.22
C PRO A 169 17.49 15.08 12.41
N LEU A 170 16.60 16.06 12.64
CA LEU A 170 15.66 15.97 13.74
C LEU A 170 14.68 14.83 13.47
N ALA A 171 14.81 13.75 14.25
CA ALA A 171 13.88 12.63 14.17
C ALA A 171 12.44 13.10 14.42
N LYS A 172 11.50 12.61 13.60
CA LYS A 172 10.07 12.82 13.83
C LYS A 172 9.64 12.12 15.12
N ASP A 173 8.56 12.61 15.76
CA ASP A 173 7.99 11.94 16.94
C ASP A 173 7.51 10.52 16.56
N PRO A 174 8.15 9.46 17.07
CA PRO A 174 7.81 8.10 16.68
C PRO A 174 6.36 7.72 17.02
N ARG A 175 5.76 8.33 18.06
CA ARG A 175 4.36 8.05 18.42
C ARG A 175 3.38 8.53 17.36
N LYS A 176 3.64 9.71 16.80
CA LYS A 176 2.86 10.28 15.71
C LYS A 176 3.10 9.51 14.41
N THR A 177 4.36 9.17 14.11
CA THR A 177 4.67 8.38 12.92
C THR A 177 4.05 6.98 12.97
N CYS A 178 4.07 6.29 14.12
CA CYS A 178 3.36 5.00 14.28
C CYS A 178 1.86 5.13 14.00
N ALA A 179 1.23 6.17 14.54
CA ALA A 179 -0.19 6.44 14.30
C ALA A 179 -0.50 6.68 12.82
N GLU A 180 0.33 7.48 12.15
CA GLU A 180 0.19 7.76 10.73
C GLU A 180 0.43 6.51 9.89
N LEU A 181 1.42 5.66 10.22
CA LEU A 181 1.65 4.39 9.53
C LEU A 181 0.43 3.47 9.64
N LEU A 182 -0.17 3.33 10.82
CA LEU A 182 -1.36 2.49 11.01
C LEU A 182 -2.59 3.02 10.26
N LEU A 183 -2.77 4.35 10.23
CA LEU A 183 -3.95 4.98 9.64
C LEU A 183 -3.83 5.19 8.13
N GLU A 184 -2.65 5.52 7.64
CA GLU A 184 -2.43 6.02 6.27
C GLU A 184 -1.63 5.03 5.40
N THR A 185 -1.54 3.75 5.78
CA THR A 185 -0.98 2.66 4.94
C THR A 185 -1.88 1.43 4.93
N SER A 186 -1.50 0.37 4.23
CA SER A 186 -2.27 -0.89 4.24
C SER A 186 -2.29 -1.59 5.62
N LEU A 187 -1.46 -1.16 6.59
CA LEU A 187 -1.52 -1.62 7.97
C LEU A 187 -2.90 -1.41 8.63
N ALA A 188 -3.72 -0.50 8.08
CA ALA A 188 -5.09 -0.28 8.53
C ALA A 188 -5.93 -1.57 8.56
N ILE A 189 -5.62 -2.58 7.74
CA ILE A 189 -6.37 -3.85 7.71
C ILE A 189 -6.25 -4.66 9.01
N TYR A 190 -5.24 -4.37 9.84
CA TYR A 190 -5.03 -5.03 11.13
C TYR A 190 -5.81 -4.39 12.29
N PHE A 191 -6.62 -3.36 11.99
CA PHE A 191 -7.56 -2.77 12.93
C PHE A 191 -8.58 -3.81 13.41
N GLN A 192 -8.69 -3.97 14.74
CA GLN A 192 -9.59 -4.95 15.36
C GLN A 192 -10.88 -4.29 15.81
N GLU A 193 -10.77 -3.20 16.57
CA GLU A 193 -11.91 -2.55 17.21
C GLU A 193 -11.60 -1.13 17.66
N GLN A 194 -12.67 -0.36 17.85
CA GLN A 194 -12.64 0.96 18.47
C GLN A 194 -13.38 0.92 19.80
N ARG A 195 -12.80 1.51 20.84
CA ARG A 195 -13.36 1.63 22.18
C ARG A 195 -13.36 3.09 22.63
N VAL A 196 -14.17 3.39 23.63
CA VAL A 196 -14.14 4.69 24.32
C VAL A 196 -13.49 4.45 25.68
N GLY A 197 -12.36 5.10 25.93
CA GLY A 197 -11.65 5.04 27.20
C GLY A 197 -12.48 5.63 28.35
N GLY A 198 -12.10 5.34 29.59
CA GLY A 198 -12.80 5.86 30.77
C GLY A 198 -12.79 7.40 30.88
N ASP A 199 -11.88 8.05 30.16
CA ASP A 199 -11.74 9.50 30.02
C ASP A 199 -12.48 10.07 28.80
N GLY A 200 -13.23 9.25 28.07
CA GLY A 200 -13.98 9.64 26.88
C GLY A 200 -13.17 9.65 25.58
N ARG A 201 -11.87 9.33 25.61
CA ARG A 201 -11.04 9.29 24.39
C ARG A 201 -11.40 8.10 23.51
N LYS A 202 -11.30 8.28 22.19
CA LYS A 202 -11.55 7.20 21.22
C LYS A 202 -10.24 6.44 20.98
N LEU A 203 -10.19 5.20 21.42
CA LEU A 203 -9.02 4.33 21.29
C LEU A 203 -9.26 3.30 20.20
N ALA A 204 -8.27 3.06 19.35
CA ALA A 204 -8.27 2.00 18.36
C ALA A 204 -7.24 0.94 18.73
N HIS A 205 -7.63 -0.33 18.64
CA HIS A 205 -6.74 -1.46 18.87
C HIS A 205 -6.37 -2.13 17.54
N PHE A 206 -5.07 -2.31 17.33
CA PHE A 206 -4.49 -2.99 16.18
C PHE A 206 -3.74 -4.23 16.65
N LYS A 207 -3.84 -5.31 15.89
CA LYS A 207 -3.07 -6.53 16.13
C LYS A 207 -2.52 -7.08 14.83
N ILE A 208 -1.20 -7.06 14.70
CA ILE A 208 -0.47 -7.60 13.55
C ILE A 208 0.15 -8.94 13.98
N PRO A 209 -0.32 -10.07 13.43
CA PRO A 209 0.18 -11.36 13.85
C PRO A 209 1.58 -11.63 13.30
N SER A 210 2.41 -12.32 14.08
CA SER A 210 3.69 -12.88 13.62
C SER A 210 4.58 -11.89 12.85
N VAL A 211 4.76 -10.67 13.37
CA VAL A 211 5.68 -9.68 12.79
C VAL A 211 7.12 -10.19 12.96
N PRO A 212 7.94 -10.25 11.89
CA PRO A 212 9.31 -10.69 12.01
C PRO A 212 10.17 -9.64 12.73
N HIS A 213 11.20 -10.08 13.45
CA HIS A 213 12.22 -9.23 14.06
C HIS A 213 13.57 -9.93 13.91
N LEU A 214 14.57 -9.22 13.39
CA LEU A 214 15.92 -9.76 13.25
C LEU A 214 16.64 -9.75 14.60
N THR A 215 17.13 -10.92 14.99
CA THR A 215 17.84 -11.13 16.26
C THR A 215 19.19 -11.81 16.01
N GLY A 216 20.04 -11.79 17.06
CA GLY A 216 21.41 -12.31 16.98
C GLY A 216 22.40 -11.29 16.43
N GLU A 217 23.69 -11.50 16.68
CA GLU A 217 24.77 -10.58 16.25
C GLU A 217 24.95 -10.54 14.72
N ASP A 218 24.57 -11.63 14.04
CA ASP A 218 24.68 -11.79 12.59
C ASP A 218 23.41 -11.38 11.84
N PHE A 219 22.35 -11.00 12.56
CA PHE A 219 21.02 -10.70 12.00
C PHE A 219 20.51 -11.79 11.05
N CYS A 220 20.87 -13.06 11.29
CA CYS A 220 20.41 -14.19 10.49
C CYS A 220 19.24 -14.94 11.15
N THR A 221 18.99 -14.72 12.44
CA THR A 221 17.86 -15.31 13.17
C THR A 221 16.64 -14.40 13.08
N ILE A 222 15.49 -14.98 12.73
CA ILE A 222 14.23 -14.24 12.64
C ILE A 222 13.32 -14.75 13.76
N GLN A 223 12.96 -13.86 14.69
CA GLN A 223 11.91 -14.10 15.67
C GLN A 223 10.58 -13.60 15.11
N HIS A 224 9.47 -14.26 15.49
CA HIS A 224 8.13 -13.84 15.12
C HIS A 224 7.27 -13.74 16.38
N GLU A 225 6.67 -12.58 16.62
CA GLU A 225 5.70 -12.35 17.69
C GLU A 225 4.55 -11.50 17.19
N ASP A 226 3.44 -11.50 17.93
CA ASP A 226 2.32 -10.60 17.65
C ASP A 226 2.64 -9.18 18.11
N LEU A 227 2.43 -8.20 17.23
CA LEU A 227 2.52 -6.77 17.56
C LEU A 227 1.12 -6.24 17.90
N SER A 228 0.89 -5.87 19.15
CA SER A 228 -0.38 -5.31 19.64
C SER A 228 -0.20 -3.82 19.93
N LEU A 229 -1.09 -2.98 19.42
CA LEU A 229 -0.97 -1.52 19.51
C LEU A 229 -2.29 -0.88 19.92
N GLU A 230 -2.22 0.13 20.79
CA GLU A 230 -3.34 1.00 21.12
C GLU A 230 -3.05 2.43 20.66
N LEU A 231 -4.00 3.00 19.92
CA LEU A 231 -3.90 4.30 19.28
C LEU A 231 -4.99 5.24 19.79
N ASP A 232 -4.63 6.48 20.14
CA ASP A 232 -5.60 7.56 20.31
C ASP A 232 -6.02 8.10 18.94
N LEU A 233 -7.29 7.90 18.56
CA LEU A 233 -7.81 8.35 17.26
C LEU A 233 -8.08 9.85 17.21
N GLY A 234 -8.24 10.51 18.36
CA GLY A 234 -8.45 11.96 18.45
C GLY A 234 -7.15 12.70 18.24
N GLU A 235 -6.14 12.35 19.02
CA GLU A 235 -4.81 12.98 18.97
C GLU A 235 -3.92 12.40 17.85
N ARG A 236 -4.29 11.23 17.30
CA ARG A 236 -3.48 10.46 16.33
C ARG A 236 -2.09 10.17 16.88
N LEU A 237 -2.04 9.59 18.09
CA LEU A 237 -0.81 9.24 18.79
C LEU A 237 -0.85 7.80 19.30
N LEU A 238 0.25 7.07 19.10
CA LEU A 238 0.46 5.77 19.73
C LEU A 238 0.44 5.92 21.26
N CYS A 239 -0.48 5.20 21.92
CA CYS A 239 -0.57 5.14 23.38
C CYS A 239 0.36 4.07 23.93
N THR A 240 0.21 2.83 23.46
CA THR A 240 0.98 1.67 23.93
C THR A 240 1.25 0.69 22.78
N ALA A 241 2.33 -0.07 22.90
CA ALA A 241 2.68 -1.14 21.99
C ALA A 241 3.38 -2.29 22.73
N SER A 242 3.08 -3.52 22.33
CA SER A 242 3.78 -4.72 22.80
C SER A 242 4.12 -5.66 21.64
N TYR A 243 5.28 -6.30 21.74
CA TYR A 243 5.73 -7.36 20.84
C TYR A 243 5.82 -8.65 21.64
N GLY A 244 4.86 -9.55 21.40
CA GLY A 244 4.56 -10.66 22.30
C GLY A 244 4.14 -10.11 23.68
N ASP A 245 4.78 -10.61 24.73
CA ASP A 245 4.53 -10.19 26.12
C ASP A 245 5.38 -8.97 26.54
N GLN A 246 6.26 -8.46 25.68
CA GLN A 246 7.16 -7.36 26.00
C GLN A 246 6.58 -6.02 25.54
N GLN A 247 6.45 -5.06 26.47
CA GLN A 247 6.18 -3.68 26.11
C GLN A 247 7.40 -3.06 25.43
N ILE A 248 7.19 -2.44 24.27
CA ILE A 248 8.24 -1.84 23.46
C ILE A 248 8.05 -0.34 23.33
N ARG A 249 9.14 0.36 23.01
CA ARG A 249 9.14 1.81 22.85
C ARG A 249 8.52 2.23 21.51
N PRO A 250 8.07 3.48 21.39
CA PRO A 250 7.54 4.00 20.13
C PRO A 250 8.51 3.95 18.94
N ASP A 251 9.82 4.17 19.16
CA ASP A 251 10.83 4.09 18.10
C ASP A 251 11.07 2.65 17.61
N GLU A 252 11.05 1.68 18.53
CA GLU A 252 11.10 0.24 18.20
C GLU A 252 9.85 -0.18 17.43
N THR A 253 8.68 0.27 17.90
CA THR A 253 7.38 0.02 17.27
C THR A 253 7.34 0.56 15.84
N MET A 254 7.87 1.75 15.62
CA MET A 254 7.96 2.39 14.31
C MET A 254 8.76 1.56 13.32
N VAL A 255 9.89 0.96 13.76
CA VAL A 255 10.70 0.06 12.93
C VAL A 255 9.90 -1.19 12.56
N LEU A 256 9.25 -1.82 13.53
CA LEU A 256 8.44 -3.03 13.28
C LEU A 256 7.23 -2.78 12.38
N LEU A 257 6.57 -1.62 12.51
CA LEU A 257 5.46 -1.25 11.63
C LEU A 257 5.93 -1.07 10.18
N ASN A 258 7.05 -0.39 9.97
CA ASN A 258 7.63 -0.26 8.64
C ASN A 258 8.08 -1.62 8.07
N LEU A 259 8.60 -2.50 8.92
CA LEU A 259 8.96 -3.84 8.50
C LEU A 259 7.71 -4.65 8.10
N ALA A 260 6.64 -4.57 8.90
CA ALA A 260 5.37 -5.25 8.59
C ALA A 260 4.78 -4.77 7.26
N VAL A 261 4.76 -3.46 7.01
CA VAL A 261 4.26 -2.95 5.72
C VAL A 261 5.20 -3.32 4.57
N SER A 262 6.51 -3.10 4.67
CA SER A 262 7.44 -3.31 3.55
C SER A 262 7.76 -4.77 3.25
N ILE A 263 7.75 -5.66 4.25
CA ILE A 263 8.22 -7.06 4.10
C ILE A 263 7.07 -8.08 4.18
N MET A 264 5.95 -7.74 4.82
CA MET A 264 4.80 -8.64 4.90
C MET A 264 3.70 -8.22 3.93
N LEU A 265 3.09 -7.05 4.12
CA LEU A 265 1.92 -6.63 3.35
C LEU A 265 2.27 -6.27 1.90
N HIS A 266 3.33 -5.48 1.71
CA HIS A 266 3.68 -4.99 0.39
C HIS A 266 4.02 -6.11 -0.61
N PRO A 267 4.80 -7.15 -0.25
CA PRO A 267 4.98 -8.34 -1.10
C PRO A 267 3.67 -9.08 -1.40
N MET A 268 2.71 -9.11 -0.46
CA MET A 268 1.39 -9.69 -0.76
C MET A 268 0.65 -8.86 -1.82
N LEU A 269 0.70 -7.53 -1.77
CA LEU A 269 0.10 -6.68 -2.81
C LEU A 269 0.68 -7.01 -4.19
N HIS A 270 2.00 -7.15 -4.29
CA HIS A 270 2.66 -7.59 -5.51
C HIS A 270 2.20 -8.98 -5.96
N ALA A 271 2.06 -9.94 -5.03
CA ALA A 271 1.57 -11.28 -5.35
C ALA A 271 0.11 -11.27 -5.85
N PHE A 272 -0.77 -10.47 -5.24
CA PHE A 272 -2.13 -10.27 -5.75
C PHE A 272 -2.13 -9.59 -7.11
N ALA A 273 -1.27 -8.61 -7.33
CA ALA A 273 -1.16 -7.90 -8.60
C ALA A 273 -0.77 -8.80 -9.78
N ASN A 274 -0.19 -9.99 -9.56
CA ASN A 274 -0.01 -10.96 -10.65
C ASN A 274 -1.33 -11.34 -11.33
N TRP A 275 -2.43 -11.37 -10.57
CA TRP A 275 -3.78 -11.63 -11.09
C TRP A 275 -4.38 -10.44 -11.87
N SER A 276 -3.69 -9.30 -11.87
CA SER A 276 -4.05 -8.13 -12.66
C SER A 276 -3.35 -8.07 -14.03
N THR A 277 -2.64 -9.12 -14.42
CA THR A 277 -1.76 -9.10 -15.60
C THR A 277 -2.15 -10.11 -16.66
N THR A 278 -2.02 -9.69 -17.92
CA THR A 278 -2.08 -10.55 -19.11
C THR A 278 -0.99 -10.09 -20.09
N PRO A 279 0.28 -10.52 -19.92
CA PRO A 279 1.41 -10.08 -20.76
C PRO A 279 1.25 -10.43 -22.25
N GLU A 280 0.37 -11.38 -22.60
CA GLU A 280 0.07 -11.75 -23.97
C GLU A 280 -1.21 -11.08 -24.51
N SER A 281 -1.73 -10.06 -23.82
CA SER A 281 -2.95 -9.38 -24.23
C SER A 281 -2.80 -8.81 -25.65
N PRO A 282 -3.81 -8.96 -26.53
CA PRO A 282 -3.79 -8.32 -27.85
C PRO A 282 -3.79 -6.78 -27.72
N ASN A 283 -4.40 -6.24 -26.66
CA ASN A 283 -4.38 -4.82 -26.35
C ASN A 283 -2.97 -4.40 -25.92
N ALA A 284 -2.35 -3.51 -26.72
CA ALA A 284 -0.97 -3.07 -26.48
C ALA A 284 -0.79 -2.32 -25.15
N TYR A 285 -1.81 -1.58 -24.70
CA TYR A 285 -1.80 -0.86 -23.43
C TYR A 285 -1.79 -1.85 -22.26
N THR A 286 -2.76 -2.77 -22.22
CA THR A 286 -2.85 -3.82 -21.19
C THR A 286 -1.60 -4.68 -21.16
N ARG A 287 -1.09 -5.06 -22.34
CA ARG A 287 0.14 -5.84 -22.48
C ARG A 287 1.35 -5.13 -21.87
N ARG A 288 1.55 -3.85 -22.19
CA ARG A 288 2.67 -3.04 -21.64
C ARG A 288 2.59 -2.98 -20.12
N ASN A 289 1.44 -2.59 -19.59
CA ASN A 289 1.23 -2.48 -18.13
C ASN A 289 1.47 -3.82 -17.43
N SER A 290 1.04 -4.92 -18.05
CA SER A 290 1.29 -6.28 -17.54
C SER A 290 2.79 -6.62 -17.51
N ILE A 291 3.54 -6.29 -18.57
CA ILE A 291 4.99 -6.51 -18.62
C ILE A 291 5.70 -5.73 -17.50
N VAL A 292 5.30 -4.48 -17.28
CA VAL A 292 5.85 -3.62 -16.22
C VAL A 292 5.58 -4.22 -14.84
N THR A 293 4.33 -4.58 -14.54
CA THR A 293 3.96 -5.23 -13.26
C THR A 293 4.79 -6.49 -13.01
N VAL A 294 4.89 -7.39 -14.00
CA VAL A 294 5.65 -8.63 -13.87
C VAL A 294 7.13 -8.35 -13.57
N LEU A 295 7.72 -7.33 -14.20
CA LEU A 295 9.12 -6.95 -13.94
C LEU A 295 9.33 -6.34 -12.57
N PHE A 296 8.42 -5.48 -12.10
CA PHE A 296 8.52 -4.92 -10.75
C PHE A 296 8.37 -6.01 -9.68
N ASN A 297 7.48 -6.98 -9.88
CA ASN A 297 7.35 -8.14 -9.01
C ASN A 297 8.67 -8.95 -8.96
N TYR A 298 9.30 -9.16 -10.12
CA TYR A 298 10.63 -9.77 -10.21
C TYR A 298 11.70 -8.96 -9.46
N TYR A 299 11.73 -7.64 -9.61
CA TYR A 299 12.69 -6.78 -8.92
C TYR A 299 12.53 -6.82 -7.40
N GLY A 300 11.29 -6.76 -6.90
CA GLY A 300 10.99 -6.76 -5.46
C GLY A 300 11.58 -7.97 -4.73
N ILE A 301 11.58 -9.16 -5.35
CA ILE A 301 12.19 -10.35 -4.75
C ILE A 301 13.67 -10.48 -5.10
N LYS A 302 14.04 -10.42 -6.39
CA LYS A 302 15.38 -10.79 -6.84
C LYS A 302 16.37 -9.65 -6.74
N ALA A 303 16.00 -8.48 -7.26
CA ALA A 303 16.91 -7.34 -7.30
C ALA A 303 17.20 -6.82 -5.89
N PHE A 304 16.18 -6.77 -5.02
CA PHE A 304 16.38 -6.32 -3.64
C PHE A 304 17.24 -7.30 -2.82
N ALA A 305 17.04 -8.61 -2.97
CA ALA A 305 17.92 -9.60 -2.34
C ALA A 305 19.38 -9.46 -2.78
N HIS A 306 19.63 -9.31 -4.09
CA HIS A 306 20.98 -9.07 -4.60
C HIS A 306 21.55 -7.73 -4.11
N TRP A 307 20.71 -6.72 -3.91
CA TRP A 307 21.13 -5.45 -3.34
C TRP A 307 21.56 -5.60 -1.88
N CYS A 308 20.82 -6.34 -1.06
CA CYS A 308 21.24 -6.68 0.30
C CYS A 308 22.60 -7.38 0.31
N ASP A 309 22.79 -8.39 -0.55
CA ASP A 309 24.07 -9.09 -0.68
C ASP A 309 25.21 -8.14 -1.12
N PHE A 310 24.92 -7.21 -2.03
CA PHE A 310 25.87 -6.20 -2.47
C PHE A 310 26.27 -5.25 -1.33
N LEU A 311 25.31 -4.77 -0.52
CA LEU A 311 25.61 -3.96 0.65
C LEU A 311 26.47 -4.73 1.67
N CYS A 312 26.16 -6.01 1.91
CA CYS A 312 26.99 -6.88 2.75
C CYS A 312 28.41 -7.04 2.20
N TYR A 313 28.54 -7.29 0.89
CA TYR A 313 29.84 -7.40 0.23
C TYR A 313 30.69 -6.14 0.38
N LEU A 314 30.08 -4.96 0.33
CA LEU A 314 30.76 -3.68 0.55
C LEU A 314 31.03 -3.36 2.03
N GLY A 315 30.58 -4.19 2.97
CA GLY A 315 30.63 -3.88 4.41
C GLY A 315 29.71 -2.72 4.82
N LEU A 316 28.74 -2.37 3.98
CA LEU A 316 27.73 -1.33 4.22
C LEU A 316 26.43 -1.92 4.78
N GLY A 317 26.29 -3.24 4.80
CA GLY A 317 25.16 -3.90 5.45
C GLY A 317 25.46 -5.22 6.14
N LYS A 318 24.51 -5.58 7.00
CA LYS A 318 24.54 -6.73 7.90
C LYS A 318 23.48 -7.77 7.52
N VAL A 319 22.39 -7.35 6.88
CA VAL A 319 21.29 -8.24 6.48
C VAL A 319 21.55 -8.79 5.08
N SER A 320 21.75 -10.11 4.99
CA SER A 320 21.95 -10.79 3.70
C SER A 320 20.67 -10.83 2.85
N GLY A 321 20.84 -11.01 1.54
CA GLY A 321 19.73 -11.24 0.62
C GLY A 321 18.93 -12.50 0.94
N GLN A 322 19.59 -13.55 1.46
CA GLN A 322 18.92 -14.77 1.89
C GLN A 322 18.05 -14.54 3.14
N THR A 323 18.52 -13.74 4.10
CA THR A 323 17.73 -13.34 5.28
C THR A 323 16.49 -12.56 4.82
N PHE A 324 16.68 -11.51 4.00
CA PHE A 324 15.58 -10.74 3.42
C PHE A 324 14.56 -11.64 2.71
N ALA A 325 15.01 -12.52 1.80
CA ALA A 325 14.12 -13.42 1.08
C ALA A 325 13.37 -14.37 2.02
N THR A 326 13.96 -14.76 3.13
CA THR A 326 13.31 -15.60 4.15
C THR A 326 12.23 -14.82 4.90
N MET A 327 12.49 -13.56 5.26
CA MET A 327 11.49 -12.69 5.88
C MET A 327 10.30 -12.45 4.95
N VAL A 328 10.54 -12.09 3.68
CA VAL A 328 9.47 -11.90 2.68
C VAL A 328 8.62 -13.16 2.53
N ARG A 329 9.25 -14.35 2.41
CA ARG A 329 8.51 -15.61 2.36
C ARG A 329 7.68 -15.88 3.62
N SER A 330 8.20 -15.52 4.80
CA SER A 330 7.45 -15.66 6.05
C SER A 330 6.24 -14.72 6.09
N GLY A 331 6.41 -13.49 5.61
CA GLY A 331 5.34 -12.50 5.46
C GLY A 331 4.25 -12.99 4.51
N MET A 332 4.61 -13.41 3.29
CA MET A 332 3.64 -13.89 2.28
C MET A 332 2.85 -15.13 2.69
N ARG A 333 3.29 -15.89 3.71
CA ARG A 333 2.54 -17.04 4.26
C ARG A 333 1.42 -16.62 5.20
N GLN A 334 1.40 -15.36 5.63
CA GLN A 334 0.32 -14.87 6.46
C GLN A 334 -0.95 -14.66 5.64
N HIS A 335 -2.09 -14.83 6.30
CA HIS A 335 -3.38 -14.63 5.68
C HIS A 335 -3.81 -13.17 5.88
N VAL A 336 -4.42 -12.58 4.85
CA VAL A 336 -5.07 -11.28 4.97
C VAL A 336 -6.22 -11.42 5.99
N PRO A 337 -6.22 -10.65 7.10
CA PRO A 337 -7.27 -10.77 8.10
C PRO A 337 -8.61 -10.26 7.56
N PRO A 338 -9.75 -10.72 8.11
CA PRO A 338 -11.03 -10.06 7.91
C PRO A 338 -10.95 -8.61 8.39
N HIS A 339 -11.32 -7.66 7.52
CA HIS A 339 -11.06 -6.23 7.72
C HIS A 339 -12.28 -5.34 7.39
N ALA A 340 -13.50 -5.87 7.50
CA ALA A 340 -14.72 -5.10 7.24
C ALA A 340 -14.90 -3.90 8.20
N GLN A 341 -14.39 -4.05 9.42
CA GLN A 341 -14.38 -3.05 10.48
C GLN A 341 -13.51 -1.83 10.16
N VAL A 342 -12.60 -1.90 9.18
CA VAL A 342 -11.73 -0.79 8.77
C VAL A 342 -12.54 0.45 8.36
N SER A 343 -13.79 0.28 7.89
CA SER A 343 -14.70 1.39 7.61
C SER A 343 -14.93 2.33 8.82
N LEU A 344 -14.76 1.85 10.05
CA LEU A 344 -14.81 2.68 11.26
C LEU A 344 -13.67 3.70 11.33
N LEU A 345 -12.56 3.46 10.62
CA LEU A 345 -11.43 4.38 10.54
C LEU A 345 -11.61 5.49 9.49
N MET A 346 -12.63 5.45 8.63
CA MET A 346 -12.84 6.47 7.59
C MET A 346 -12.84 7.92 8.11
N PRO A 347 -13.44 8.25 9.28
CA PRO A 347 -13.39 9.61 9.82
C PRO A 347 -11.99 10.02 10.33
N HIS A 348 -11.09 9.06 10.48
CA HIS A 348 -9.78 9.21 11.12
C HIS A 348 -8.61 8.98 10.17
N SER A 349 -8.86 8.45 8.97
CA SER A 349 -7.84 8.11 7.98
C SER A 349 -8.24 8.59 6.59
N ARG A 350 -7.34 9.36 5.97
CA ARG A 350 -7.52 9.88 4.62
C ARG A 350 -7.44 8.75 3.60
N LEU A 351 -6.44 7.87 3.74
CA LEU A 351 -6.27 6.72 2.85
C LEU A 351 -7.46 5.75 2.91
N VAL A 352 -7.96 5.42 4.11
CA VAL A 352 -9.09 4.49 4.27
C VAL A 352 -10.35 5.07 3.64
N ASN A 353 -10.65 6.34 3.92
CA ASN A 353 -11.79 7.03 3.31
C ASN A 353 -11.70 7.02 1.78
N PHE A 354 -10.54 7.39 1.24
CA PHE A 354 -10.28 7.39 -0.20
C PHE A 354 -10.47 5.99 -0.81
N THR A 355 -9.81 4.99 -0.25
CA THR A 355 -9.81 3.61 -0.76
C THR A 355 -11.21 3.02 -0.78
N VAL A 356 -11.99 3.17 0.29
CA VAL A 356 -13.37 2.64 0.37
C VAL A 356 -14.27 3.28 -0.69
N CYS A 357 -14.18 4.60 -0.86
CA CYS A 357 -15.00 5.34 -1.81
C CYS A 357 -14.63 5.00 -3.27
N VAL A 358 -13.33 5.04 -3.59
CA VAL A 358 -12.83 4.79 -4.95
C VAL A 358 -13.02 3.34 -5.36
N ARG A 359 -12.78 2.36 -4.47
CA ARG A 359 -12.92 0.93 -4.78
C ARG A 359 -14.30 0.58 -5.33
N SER A 360 -15.35 1.07 -4.66
CA SER A 360 -16.73 0.80 -5.07
C SER A 360 -17.03 1.32 -6.48
N TYR A 361 -16.49 2.49 -6.83
CA TYR A 361 -16.62 3.06 -8.16
C TYR A 361 -15.80 2.27 -9.19
N PHE A 362 -14.53 2.00 -8.88
CA PHE A 362 -13.60 1.29 -9.75
C PHE A 362 -14.17 -0.08 -10.17
N LEU A 363 -14.66 -0.88 -9.23
CA LEU A 363 -15.15 -2.23 -9.54
C LEU A 363 -16.39 -2.23 -10.43
N ARG A 364 -17.29 -1.25 -10.27
CA ARG A 364 -18.44 -1.06 -11.18
C ARG A 364 -17.98 -0.69 -12.60
N LYS A 365 -16.98 0.18 -12.72
CA LYS A 365 -16.41 0.53 -14.03
C LYS A 365 -15.63 -0.63 -14.63
N PHE A 366 -14.90 -1.39 -13.83
CA PHE A 366 -14.21 -2.58 -14.27
C PHE A 366 -15.19 -3.59 -14.86
N GLN A 367 -16.33 -3.83 -14.19
CA GLN A 367 -17.39 -4.69 -14.71
C GLN A 367 -17.92 -4.21 -16.07
N LYS A 368 -18.13 -2.89 -16.25
CA LYS A 368 -18.52 -2.29 -17.55
C LYS A 368 -17.47 -2.57 -18.64
N TYR A 369 -16.19 -2.53 -18.31
CA TYR A 369 -15.07 -2.68 -19.24
C TYR A 369 -14.42 -4.08 -19.23
N GLN A 370 -15.00 -5.06 -18.55
CA GLN A 370 -14.37 -6.36 -18.26
C GLN A 370 -13.91 -7.09 -19.53
N GLY A 371 -14.64 -6.96 -20.64
CA GLY A 371 -14.28 -7.56 -21.93
C GLY A 371 -12.93 -7.08 -22.50
N GLN A 372 -12.41 -5.93 -22.04
CA GLN A 372 -11.10 -5.38 -22.44
C GLN A 372 -9.94 -5.90 -21.57
N PHE A 373 -10.26 -6.59 -20.48
CA PHE A 373 -9.32 -7.12 -19.49
C PHE A 373 -9.43 -8.65 -19.39
N PRO A 374 -9.22 -9.40 -20.49
CA PRO A 374 -9.39 -10.85 -20.48
C PRO A 374 -8.40 -11.50 -19.50
N GLY A 375 -8.94 -12.30 -18.57
CA GLY A 375 -8.16 -13.03 -17.57
C GLY A 375 -7.69 -12.19 -16.38
N ILE A 376 -8.01 -10.91 -16.33
CA ILE A 376 -7.63 -10.02 -15.21
C ILE A 376 -8.74 -10.02 -14.16
N ASP A 377 -8.34 -10.17 -12.90
CA ASP A 377 -9.24 -9.99 -11.77
C ASP A 377 -9.37 -8.50 -11.40
N GLY A 378 -10.60 -8.03 -11.17
CA GLY A 378 -10.88 -6.62 -10.93
C GLY A 378 -10.40 -6.11 -9.58
N GLU A 379 -10.40 -6.95 -8.55
CA GLU A 379 -9.86 -6.60 -7.23
C GLU A 379 -8.34 -6.56 -7.30
N ALA A 380 -7.72 -7.55 -7.93
CA ALA A 380 -6.28 -7.56 -8.16
C ALA A 380 -5.83 -6.32 -8.93
N LEU A 381 -6.58 -5.91 -9.97
CA LEU A 381 -6.29 -4.69 -10.72
C LEU A 381 -6.44 -3.45 -9.84
N PHE A 382 -7.47 -3.37 -9.00
CA PHE A 382 -7.60 -2.26 -8.04
C PHE A 382 -6.42 -2.18 -7.07
N LEU A 383 -6.01 -3.33 -6.49
CA LEU A 383 -4.85 -3.39 -5.60
C LEU A 383 -3.57 -2.96 -6.32
N ALA A 384 -3.35 -3.42 -7.54
CA ALA A 384 -2.18 -3.11 -8.35
C ALA A 384 -2.09 -1.64 -8.77
N THR A 385 -3.23 -1.00 -9.04
CA THR A 385 -3.29 0.30 -9.71
C THR A 385 -3.69 1.48 -8.82
N VAL A 386 -4.36 1.19 -7.72
CA VAL A 386 -4.79 2.20 -6.75
C VAL A 386 -4.04 2.00 -5.44
N LEU A 387 -4.14 0.83 -4.81
CA LEU A 387 -3.58 0.67 -3.45
C LEU A 387 -2.05 0.60 -3.43
N HIS A 388 -1.45 -0.15 -4.36
CA HIS A 388 0.00 -0.32 -4.45
C HIS A 388 0.76 1.01 -4.57
N PRO A 389 0.46 1.90 -5.53
CA PRO A 389 1.19 3.17 -5.64
C PRO A 389 0.88 4.14 -4.48
N LEU A 390 -0.30 4.06 -3.86
CA LEU A 390 -0.65 4.86 -2.68
C LEU A 390 0.05 4.44 -1.40
N GLU A 391 0.18 3.13 -1.15
CA GLU A 391 0.94 2.59 -0.02
C GLU A 391 2.34 3.15 -0.04
N HIS A 392 2.93 2.97 -1.20
CA HIS A 392 4.11 3.64 -1.61
C HIS A 392 4.03 5.16 -1.27
N PHE A 393 3.20 5.97 -1.92
CA PHE A 393 3.18 7.44 -1.76
C PHE A 393 3.20 7.87 -0.29
N ASN A 394 2.37 7.22 0.51
CA ASN A 394 2.28 7.49 1.93
C ASN A 394 3.56 7.09 2.67
N LEU A 395 4.16 5.94 2.42
CA LEU A 395 5.38 5.53 3.14
C LEU A 395 6.51 6.58 3.09
N VAL A 396 6.76 7.20 1.93
CA VAL A 396 7.83 8.21 1.80
C VAL A 396 7.43 9.60 2.27
N THR A 397 6.14 9.92 2.19
CA THR A 397 5.64 11.20 2.69
C THR A 397 5.62 11.22 4.22
N LEU A 398 5.23 10.09 4.82
CA LEU A 398 5.15 9.92 6.27
C LEU A 398 6.53 9.86 6.90
N GLN A 399 7.49 9.17 6.27
CA GLN A 399 8.80 8.94 6.87
C GLN A 399 9.94 8.92 5.87
N SER A 400 10.96 9.72 6.17
CA SER A 400 12.26 9.68 5.49
C SER A 400 13.18 8.64 6.13
N ALA A 401 14.07 8.04 5.33
CA ALA A 401 15.12 7.14 5.82
C ALA A 401 16.07 7.83 6.82
N TYR A 402 16.17 9.16 6.77
CA TYR A 402 16.96 9.96 7.72
C TYR A 402 16.30 10.06 9.09
N ASP A 403 14.98 10.24 9.12
CA ASP A 403 14.23 10.51 10.35
C ASP A 403 13.86 9.21 11.08
N MET A 404 14.08 8.06 10.45
CA MET A 404 13.89 6.75 11.03
C MET A 404 15.08 6.42 11.92
N VAL A 405 14.95 6.63 13.23
CA VAL A 405 15.98 6.35 14.23
C VAL A 405 15.41 5.44 15.31
N CYS A 406 16.19 4.46 15.76
CA CYS A 406 15.87 3.61 16.91
C CYS A 406 17.10 3.54 17.81
N ALA A 407 16.91 3.81 19.10
CA ALA A 407 18.03 3.84 20.05
C ALA A 407 18.47 2.44 20.49
N ASN A 408 17.63 1.42 20.30
CA ASN A 408 17.91 0.06 20.73
C ASN A 408 18.74 -0.70 19.68
N PRO A 409 19.99 -1.11 20.00
CA PRO A 409 20.85 -1.83 19.05
C PRO A 409 20.27 -3.16 18.55
N ALA A 410 19.36 -3.79 19.30
CA ALA A 410 18.70 -5.02 18.87
C ALA A 410 17.91 -4.85 17.56
N PHE A 411 17.46 -3.63 17.25
CA PHE A 411 16.70 -3.31 16.03
C PHE A 411 17.57 -2.83 14.87
N GLU A 412 18.90 -2.86 14.99
CA GLU A 412 19.79 -2.31 13.95
C GLU A 412 19.61 -3.00 12.59
N GLY A 413 19.45 -4.33 12.58
CA GLY A 413 19.20 -5.10 11.37
C GLY A 413 17.89 -4.71 10.68
N ASP A 414 16.80 -4.62 11.45
CA ASP A 414 15.49 -4.22 10.92
C ASP A 414 15.53 -2.78 10.40
N LEU A 415 16.15 -1.88 11.18
CA LEU A 415 16.31 -0.47 10.84
C LEU A 415 17.08 -0.29 9.53
N GLN A 416 18.16 -1.05 9.34
CA GLN A 416 18.90 -1.05 8.09
C GLN A 416 18.03 -1.51 6.91
N LEU A 417 17.30 -2.61 7.08
CA LEU A 417 16.50 -3.19 6.01
C LEU A 417 15.41 -2.21 5.57
N VAL A 418 14.69 -1.64 6.52
CA VAL A 418 13.63 -0.68 6.27
C VAL A 418 14.17 0.61 5.64
N ARG A 419 15.27 1.19 6.16
CA ARG A 419 15.90 2.36 5.54
C ARG A 419 16.28 2.07 4.09
N SER A 420 16.83 0.88 3.82
CA SER A 420 17.18 0.46 2.47
C SER A 420 15.95 0.36 1.57
N ALA A 421 14.83 -0.19 2.05
CA ALA A 421 13.59 -0.22 1.29
C ALA A 421 13.10 1.20 0.95
N ILE A 422 13.04 2.10 1.94
CA ILE A 422 12.59 3.50 1.72
C ILE A 422 13.48 4.23 0.71
N ILE A 423 14.80 4.05 0.77
CA ILE A 423 15.74 4.75 -0.12
C ILE A 423 15.56 4.32 -1.59
N ILE A 424 15.13 3.07 -1.83
CA ILE A 424 15.35 2.39 -3.12
C ILE A 424 14.05 2.16 -3.87
N THR A 425 12.99 1.75 -3.18
CA THR A 425 11.80 1.20 -3.84
C THR A 425 10.59 2.12 -3.74
N SER A 426 10.77 3.32 -3.23
CA SER A 426 9.66 4.06 -2.66
C SER A 426 9.43 5.43 -3.30
N ASP A 427 9.78 5.70 -4.54
CA ASP A 427 9.31 6.95 -5.16
C ASP A 427 9.27 6.83 -6.67
N LYS A 428 8.48 7.68 -7.31
CA LYS A 428 8.22 7.71 -8.75
C LYS A 428 9.52 7.64 -9.55
N LEU A 429 9.61 6.69 -10.46
CA LEU A 429 10.67 6.54 -11.44
C LEU A 429 10.64 7.72 -12.42
N TRP A 430 11.24 8.84 -12.03
CA TRP A 430 11.21 10.09 -12.80
C TRP A 430 11.67 9.94 -14.25
N LEU A 431 12.66 9.08 -14.52
CA LEU A 431 13.10 8.75 -15.88
C LEU A 431 12.05 7.96 -16.67
N SER A 432 11.29 7.07 -16.02
CA SER A 432 10.23 6.30 -16.69
C SER A 432 9.11 7.22 -17.16
N HIS A 433 8.71 8.21 -16.36
CA HIS A 433 7.67 9.18 -16.73
C HIS A 433 8.06 10.07 -17.92
N LEU A 434 9.36 10.26 -18.19
CA LEU A 434 9.82 10.94 -19.41
C LEU A 434 9.60 10.09 -20.67
N LEU A 435 9.58 8.76 -20.52
CA LEU A 435 9.44 7.81 -21.63
C LEU A 435 7.98 7.42 -21.83
N TYR A 436 7.25 7.23 -20.73
CA TYR A 436 5.84 6.88 -20.71
C TYR A 436 5.21 7.25 -19.38
N ASP A 437 4.08 7.98 -19.44
CA ASP A 437 3.31 8.30 -18.24
C ASP A 437 2.34 7.16 -17.93
N PHE A 438 2.52 6.53 -16.76
CA PHE A 438 1.66 5.46 -16.26
C PHE A 438 0.52 5.97 -15.37
N SER A 439 0.41 7.28 -15.13
CA SER A 439 -0.63 7.84 -14.26
C SER A 439 -2.05 7.62 -14.80
N PHE A 440 -3.03 7.47 -13.90
CA PHE A 440 -4.43 7.46 -14.34
C PHE A 440 -4.83 8.75 -15.05
N ARG A 441 -4.26 9.87 -14.61
CA ARG A 441 -4.53 11.21 -15.16
C ARG A 441 -4.25 11.31 -16.66
N SER A 442 -3.17 10.67 -17.11
CA SER A 442 -2.74 10.67 -18.52
C SER A 442 -3.26 9.48 -19.33
N SER A 443 -3.89 8.51 -18.67
CA SER A 443 -4.37 7.28 -19.31
C SER A 443 -5.41 7.58 -20.39
N SER A 444 -5.23 6.98 -21.57
CA SER A 444 -6.20 7.02 -22.65
C SER A 444 -7.36 6.02 -22.47
N HIS A 445 -7.27 5.11 -21.51
CA HIS A 445 -8.29 4.07 -21.30
C HIS A 445 -9.38 4.56 -20.32
N GLU A 446 -10.65 4.48 -20.75
CA GLU A 446 -11.80 5.06 -20.04
C GLU A 446 -11.99 4.56 -18.60
N LEU A 447 -11.73 3.27 -18.31
CA LEU A 447 -11.73 2.76 -16.93
C LEU A 447 -10.90 3.65 -15.98
N PHE A 448 -9.65 3.93 -16.34
CA PHE A 448 -8.72 4.66 -15.47
C PHE A 448 -9.04 6.15 -15.44
N LYS A 449 -9.41 6.72 -16.59
CA LYS A 449 -9.81 8.13 -16.69
C LYS A 449 -11.05 8.44 -15.86
N GLU A 450 -12.14 7.67 -16.05
CA GLU A 450 -13.38 7.84 -15.29
C GLU A 450 -13.15 7.61 -13.79
N THR A 451 -12.29 6.66 -13.42
CA THR A 451 -11.92 6.44 -12.00
C THR A 451 -11.16 7.63 -11.44
N TYR A 452 -10.20 8.19 -12.18
CA TYR A 452 -9.44 9.37 -11.75
C TYR A 452 -10.33 10.59 -11.57
N GLU A 453 -11.21 10.87 -12.53
CA GLU A 453 -12.18 11.97 -12.44
C GLU A 453 -13.06 11.85 -11.18
N HIS A 454 -13.45 10.63 -10.82
CA HIS A 454 -14.16 10.37 -9.57
C HIS A 454 -13.28 10.55 -8.33
N ALA A 455 -12.06 10.01 -8.36
CA ALA A 455 -11.13 10.03 -7.23
C ALA A 455 -10.69 11.45 -6.84
N VAL A 456 -10.50 12.34 -7.82
CA VAL A 456 -10.16 13.76 -7.59
C VAL A 456 -11.21 14.47 -6.74
N LEU A 457 -12.49 14.08 -6.86
CA LEU A 457 -13.57 14.65 -6.05
C LEU A 457 -13.50 14.23 -4.58
N ILE A 458 -12.76 13.17 -4.27
CA ILE A 458 -12.60 12.63 -2.91
C ILE A 458 -11.31 13.17 -2.29
N ASP A 459 -10.19 13.00 -2.98
CA ASP A 459 -8.87 13.50 -2.58
C ASP A 459 -7.98 13.66 -3.82
N GLU A 460 -7.74 14.90 -4.23
CA GLU A 460 -6.94 15.19 -5.43
C GLU A 460 -5.47 14.75 -5.27
N GLU A 461 -4.89 14.86 -4.08
CA GLU A 461 -3.49 14.49 -3.85
C GLU A 461 -3.32 12.98 -4.04
N LEU A 462 -4.14 12.16 -3.38
CA LEU A 462 -4.09 10.70 -3.55
C LEU A 462 -4.48 10.29 -4.98
N ALA A 463 -5.42 10.97 -5.62
CA ALA A 463 -5.80 10.65 -7.00
C ALA A 463 -4.65 10.85 -8.00
N ASN A 464 -3.80 11.87 -7.80
CA ASN A 464 -2.62 12.13 -8.64
C ASN A 464 -1.50 11.07 -8.49
N GLU A 465 -1.62 10.22 -7.47
CA GLU A 465 -0.65 9.16 -7.17
C GLU A 465 -1.13 7.78 -7.64
N MET A 466 -2.28 7.67 -8.31
CA MET A 466 -2.75 6.41 -8.90
C MET A 466 -2.06 6.10 -10.25
N GLU A 467 -1.75 4.83 -10.49
CA GLU A 467 -0.95 4.36 -11.63
C GLU A 467 -1.57 3.14 -12.32
N CYS A 468 -1.37 3.00 -13.64
CA CYS A 468 -2.05 1.98 -14.45
C CYS A 468 -1.41 0.59 -14.40
N CYS A 469 -0.37 0.41 -13.59
CA CYS A 469 0.31 -0.86 -13.31
C CYS A 469 1.03 -0.78 -11.96
N VAL A 470 1.55 -1.92 -11.50
CA VAL A 470 2.46 -1.94 -10.34
C VAL A 470 3.76 -1.27 -10.75
N MET A 471 3.89 -0.04 -10.31
CA MET A 471 5.05 0.81 -10.43
C MET A 471 5.04 1.72 -9.19
N ARG A 472 6.21 2.16 -8.79
CA ARG A 472 6.51 3.60 -8.69
C ARG A 472 7.97 3.79 -8.39
#